data_AF-A0A6A5S9T8-F1
#
_entry.id   AF-A0A6A5S9T8-F1
#
_cell.length_a   1.000
_cell.length_b   1.000
_cell.length_c   1.000
_cell.angle_alpha   90.00
_cell.angle_beta   90.00
_cell.angle_gamma   90.00
#
_symmetry.space_group_name_H-M   'P 1'
#
loop_
_entity.id
_entity.type
_entity.pdbx_description
1 polymer ?
#
loop_
_entity_poly.entity_id
_entity_poly.type
_entity_poly.pdbx_seq_one_letter_code
_entity_poly.pdbx_strand_id
1 'polypeptide(L)'
;MFAPLGHAYSRALDKHIQLSQGLYSLKKGDFYPLFKYAWESSFTVTNVKSSFAATGVHPMDAERVLKKFRKTTPDPPKHPAAIEEVNRRTINQLVDAEIDPRRRGADVIKNTLLSLQTRCDLLEHENDGLRYSLDLKQRDWDIPMKGKAAAKALKDQMAHEAREQKKKDKEAKDAEKAKKAKDAKAEKERCNSEKAIQLSQKGKRKASQAAPCPNKRQKKRGSATAAAAIEEALSAAPVCNTRSGRAINVPGRFR
;
A
#
# COMPACT_ATOMS: atom_id res chain seq x y z
N MET A 1 20.69 18.32 -4.61
CA MET A 1 19.31 17.84 -4.53
C MET A 1 18.85 17.28 -5.88
N PHE A 2 17.82 17.83 -6.55
CA PHE A 2 17.13 17.15 -7.66
C PHE A 2 17.97 16.83 -8.90
N ALA A 3 18.91 17.69 -9.32
CA ALA A 3 19.81 17.36 -10.43
C ALA A 3 20.72 16.15 -10.11
N PRO A 4 21.43 16.10 -8.96
CA PRO A 4 22.08 14.88 -8.48
C PRO A 4 21.17 13.64 -8.38
N LEU A 5 19.90 13.79 -7.95
CA LEU A 5 18.94 12.67 -7.92
C LEU A 5 18.71 12.11 -9.33
N GLY A 6 18.45 12.98 -10.30
CA GLY A 6 18.28 12.57 -11.71
C GLY A 6 19.51 11.84 -12.25
N HIS A 7 20.71 12.38 -12.06
CA HIS A 7 21.96 11.76 -12.50
C HIS A 7 22.30 10.45 -11.74
N ALA A 8 21.83 10.28 -10.50
CA ALA A 8 21.95 9.02 -9.78
C ALA A 8 20.94 7.98 -10.30
N TYR A 9 19.70 8.39 -10.57
CA TYR A 9 18.65 7.51 -11.05
C TYR A 9 18.86 7.06 -12.51
N SER A 10 19.27 7.96 -13.41
CA SER A 10 19.68 7.59 -14.77
C SER A 10 20.81 6.57 -14.76
N ARG A 11 21.91 6.84 -14.03
CA ARG A 11 23.01 5.85 -13.92
C ARG A 11 22.59 4.53 -13.27
N ALA A 12 21.60 4.54 -12.37
CA ALA A 12 21.05 3.30 -11.81
C ALA A 12 20.21 2.51 -12.84
N LEU A 13 19.43 3.20 -13.68
CA LEU A 13 18.74 2.60 -14.82
C LEU A 13 19.72 2.07 -15.87
N ASP A 14 20.68 2.88 -16.29
CA ASP A 14 21.71 2.51 -17.28
C ASP A 14 22.47 1.28 -16.80
N LYS A 15 22.93 1.28 -15.55
CA LYS A 15 23.60 0.12 -14.93
C LYS A 15 22.69 -1.10 -14.83
N HIS A 16 21.40 -0.94 -14.52
CA HIS A 16 20.47 -2.05 -14.47
C HIS A 16 20.22 -2.66 -15.87
N ILE A 17 20.13 -1.84 -16.92
CA ILE A 17 19.95 -2.28 -18.30
C ILE A 17 21.23 -2.95 -18.84
N GLN A 18 22.39 -2.39 -18.52
CA GLN A 18 23.70 -2.97 -18.87
C GLN A 18 23.92 -4.32 -18.18
N LEU A 19 23.69 -4.38 -16.86
CA LEU A 19 23.78 -5.64 -16.10
C LEU A 19 22.67 -6.62 -16.48
N SER A 20 21.50 -6.19 -16.95
CA SER A 20 20.48 -7.13 -17.46
C SER A 20 20.71 -7.56 -18.91
N GLN A 21 21.68 -6.94 -19.62
CA GLN A 21 21.92 -7.13 -21.06
C GLN A 21 20.65 -6.93 -21.92
N GLY A 22 19.62 -6.25 -21.39
CA GLY A 22 18.27 -6.18 -21.99
C GLY A 22 17.43 -7.47 -21.85
N LEU A 23 17.97 -8.56 -21.30
CA LEU A 23 17.28 -9.84 -21.06
C LEU A 23 16.20 -9.73 -19.97
N TYR A 24 16.39 -8.83 -19.00
CA TYR A 24 15.36 -8.46 -18.02
C TYR A 24 14.77 -7.09 -18.37
N SER A 25 13.47 -7.09 -18.68
CA SER A 25 12.70 -5.89 -18.98
C SER A 25 12.24 -5.19 -17.69
N LEU A 26 12.51 -3.88 -17.60
CA LEU A 26 12.17 -3.01 -16.48
C LEU A 26 10.67 -3.01 -16.18
N LYS A 27 10.31 -3.29 -14.92
CA LYS A 27 8.92 -3.28 -14.44
C LYS A 27 8.69 -2.14 -13.46
N LYS A 28 7.41 -1.86 -13.19
CA LYS A 28 6.99 -0.92 -12.13
C LYS A 28 7.45 -1.34 -10.73
N GLY A 29 7.79 -2.61 -10.50
CA GLY A 29 8.39 -3.08 -9.25
C GLY A 29 9.82 -2.56 -9.03
N ASP A 30 10.61 -2.48 -10.11
CA ASP A 30 12.04 -2.12 -10.05
C ASP A 30 12.26 -0.62 -9.80
N PHE A 31 11.23 0.20 -10.05
CA PHE A 31 11.22 1.64 -9.77
C PHE A 31 11.65 1.94 -8.33
N TYR A 32 11.05 1.29 -7.31
CA TYR A 32 11.30 1.68 -5.92
C TYR A 32 12.72 1.34 -5.43
N PRO A 33 13.28 0.15 -5.69
CA PRO A 33 14.71 -0.13 -5.41
C PRO A 33 15.67 0.87 -6.08
N LEU A 34 15.48 1.15 -7.37
CA LEU A 34 16.36 2.06 -8.13
C LEU A 34 16.21 3.52 -7.65
N PHE A 35 14.97 3.96 -7.39
CA PHE A 35 14.68 5.28 -6.83
C PHE A 35 15.25 5.45 -5.43
N LYS A 36 15.09 4.44 -4.56
CA LYS A 36 15.63 4.46 -3.19
C LYS A 36 17.16 4.59 -3.19
N TYR A 37 17.85 3.77 -3.98
CA TYR A 37 19.31 3.86 -4.14
C TYR A 37 19.74 5.25 -4.66
N ALA A 38 19.05 5.79 -5.66
CA ALA A 38 19.33 7.12 -6.18
C ALA A 38 19.05 8.24 -5.17
N TRP A 39 18.00 8.09 -4.35
CA TRP A 39 17.65 9.00 -3.27
C TRP A 39 18.72 9.03 -2.18
N GLU A 40 19.09 7.86 -1.64
CA GLU A 40 20.13 7.70 -0.63
C GLU A 40 21.48 8.24 -1.12
N SER A 41 21.80 8.02 -2.40
CA SER A 41 23.02 8.54 -3.06
C SER A 41 23.00 10.06 -3.31
N SER A 42 21.84 10.73 -3.29
CA SER A 42 21.70 12.13 -3.74
C SER A 42 21.26 13.11 -2.65
N PHE A 43 20.51 12.67 -1.63
CA PHE A 43 20.09 13.48 -0.48
C PHE A 43 21.12 13.51 0.66
N THR A 44 22.39 13.57 0.30
CA THR A 44 23.53 13.70 1.23
C THR A 44 23.64 15.13 1.77
N VAL A 45 24.14 15.29 3.00
CA VAL A 45 24.33 16.61 3.64
C VAL A 45 25.20 17.55 2.80
N THR A 46 26.15 17.03 2.04
CA THR A 46 26.96 17.79 1.07
C THR A 46 26.12 18.30 -0.10
N ASN A 47 25.25 17.48 -0.70
CA ASN A 47 24.34 17.88 -1.78
C ASN A 47 23.20 18.80 -1.31
N VAL A 48 22.82 18.73 -0.03
CA VAL A 48 21.92 19.67 0.64
C VAL A 48 22.60 21.04 0.73
N LYS A 49 23.75 21.12 1.43
CA LYS A 49 24.52 22.37 1.61
C LYS A 49 24.91 23.01 0.28
N SER A 50 25.37 22.20 -0.68
CA SER A 50 25.69 22.64 -2.04
C SER A 50 24.49 23.28 -2.76
N SER A 51 23.26 22.81 -2.52
CA SER A 51 22.05 23.41 -3.12
C SER A 51 21.63 24.74 -2.48
N PHE A 52 21.75 24.89 -1.15
CA PHE A 52 21.53 26.18 -0.47
C PHE A 52 22.61 27.21 -0.81
N ALA A 53 23.84 26.75 -1.05
CA ALA A 53 24.89 27.58 -1.61
C ALA A 53 24.50 28.00 -3.03
N ALA A 54 24.15 27.03 -3.91
CA ALA A 54 23.84 27.26 -5.32
C ALA A 54 22.77 28.34 -5.57
N THR A 55 21.72 28.42 -4.74
CA THR A 55 20.67 29.45 -4.81
C THR A 55 21.10 30.82 -4.30
N GLY A 56 22.29 30.95 -3.71
CA GLY A 56 22.81 32.20 -3.12
C GLY A 56 22.27 32.49 -1.71
N VAL A 57 21.41 31.62 -1.18
CA VAL A 57 20.75 31.83 0.12
C VAL A 57 21.71 31.62 1.29
N HIS A 58 22.52 30.56 1.25
CA HIS A 58 23.51 30.31 2.30
C HIS A 58 24.68 29.41 1.83
N PRO A 59 25.94 29.84 1.94
CA PRO A 59 26.40 31.17 2.35
C PRO A 59 26.12 32.25 1.30
N MET A 60 25.97 33.50 1.73
CA MET A 60 26.07 34.67 0.84
C MET A 60 27.53 34.88 0.44
N ASP A 61 27.96 34.20 -0.63
CA ASP A 61 29.31 34.29 -1.19
C ASP A 61 29.26 34.62 -2.69
N ALA A 62 29.70 35.83 -3.04
CA ALA A 62 29.78 36.32 -4.41
C ALA A 62 30.95 35.71 -5.21
N GLU A 63 32.03 35.29 -4.55
CA GLU A 63 33.20 34.69 -5.21
C GLU A 63 32.84 33.37 -5.88
N ARG A 64 31.81 32.65 -5.40
CA ARG A 64 31.28 31.45 -6.05
C ARG A 64 30.55 31.72 -7.39
N VAL A 65 30.20 32.97 -7.69
CA VAL A 65 29.76 33.39 -9.04
C VAL A 65 30.98 33.75 -9.87
N LEU A 66 31.88 34.58 -9.34
CA LEU A 66 33.10 35.04 -10.03
C LEU A 66 34.01 33.88 -10.48
N LYS A 67 34.14 32.83 -9.65
CA LYS A 67 34.88 31.60 -9.98
C LYS A 67 34.35 30.85 -11.21
N LYS A 68 33.09 31.03 -11.63
CA LYS A 68 32.59 30.43 -12.89
C LYS A 68 33.23 31.05 -14.14
N PHE A 69 33.71 32.29 -14.04
CA PHE A 69 34.37 33.00 -15.14
C PHE A 69 35.90 32.82 -15.12
N ARG A 70 36.46 32.36 -14.00
CA ARG A 70 37.90 32.05 -13.85
C ARG A 70 38.14 30.57 -14.21
N LYS A 71 38.53 30.30 -15.44
CA LYS A 71 38.88 28.94 -15.92
C LYS A 71 40.20 28.48 -15.29
N THR A 72 40.12 27.60 -14.29
CA THR A 72 41.31 26.89 -13.77
C THR A 72 41.51 25.58 -14.52
N THR A 73 42.63 25.44 -15.23
CA THR A 73 43.05 24.16 -15.82
C THR A 73 43.41 23.17 -14.71
N PRO A 74 42.84 21.96 -14.65
CA PRO A 74 43.26 20.94 -13.69
C PRO A 74 44.66 20.41 -14.03
N ASP A 75 45.51 20.25 -13.02
CA ASP A 75 46.81 19.58 -13.17
C ASP A 75 46.64 18.08 -13.53
N PRO A 76 47.53 17.51 -14.37
CA PRO A 76 47.52 16.09 -14.66
C PRO A 76 47.91 15.25 -13.42
N PRO A 77 47.33 14.05 -13.23
CA PRO A 77 47.63 13.20 -12.08
C PRO A 77 49.09 12.72 -12.10
N LYS A 78 49.76 12.85 -10.95
CA LYS A 78 51.17 12.49 -10.78
C LYS A 78 51.27 11.04 -10.30
N HIS A 79 52.02 10.24 -11.06
CA HIS A 79 52.39 8.82 -10.83
C HIS A 79 51.27 7.77 -11.02
N PRO A 80 51.61 6.59 -11.57
CA PRO A 80 50.74 5.41 -11.51
C PRO A 80 50.75 4.81 -10.10
N ALA A 81 49.62 4.28 -9.66
CA ALA A 81 49.55 3.42 -8.47
C ALA A 81 50.11 2.02 -8.76
N ALA A 82 50.17 1.16 -7.73
CA ALA A 82 50.49 -0.25 -7.90
C ALA A 82 49.51 -0.93 -8.88
N ILE A 83 49.96 -1.99 -9.56
CA ILE A 83 49.14 -2.74 -10.52
C ILE A 83 48.21 -3.70 -9.75
N GLU A 84 47.15 -3.14 -9.19
CA GLU A 84 46.04 -3.90 -8.59
C GLU A 84 45.07 -4.45 -9.66
N GLU A 85 45.03 -3.82 -10.85
CA GLU A 85 44.10 -4.15 -11.94
C GLU A 85 44.84 -4.19 -13.29
N VAL A 86 44.69 -5.29 -14.03
CA VAL A 86 45.29 -5.47 -15.36
C VAL A 86 44.50 -4.65 -16.38
N ASN A 87 45.17 -3.71 -17.04
CA ASN A 87 44.56 -2.69 -17.88
C ASN A 87 45.42 -2.46 -19.12
N ARG A 88 44.84 -1.91 -20.20
CA ARG A 88 45.59 -1.55 -21.42
C ARG A 88 46.85 -0.71 -21.17
N ARG A 89 46.84 0.15 -20.13
CA ARG A 89 48.02 0.95 -19.74
C ARG A 89 49.10 0.10 -19.09
N THR A 90 48.75 -0.76 -18.14
CA THR A 90 49.71 -1.61 -17.40
C THR A 90 50.25 -2.73 -18.30
N ILE A 91 49.41 -3.32 -19.16
CA ILE A 91 49.82 -4.21 -20.25
C ILE A 91 50.88 -3.53 -21.14
N ASN A 92 50.60 -2.32 -21.64
CA ASN A 92 51.58 -1.60 -22.47
C ASN A 92 52.88 -1.34 -21.72
N GLN A 93 52.81 -0.83 -20.48
CA GLN A 93 53.99 -0.52 -19.66
C GLN A 93 54.87 -1.76 -19.37
N LEU A 94 54.26 -2.92 -19.12
CA LEU A 94 54.99 -4.16 -18.89
C LEU A 94 55.62 -4.69 -20.20
N VAL A 95 54.86 -4.71 -21.30
CA VAL A 95 55.38 -5.17 -22.61
C VAL A 95 56.51 -4.26 -23.11
N ASP A 96 56.37 -2.94 -22.99
CA ASP A 96 57.37 -1.97 -23.44
C ASP A 96 58.60 -1.87 -22.52
N ALA A 97 58.56 -2.49 -21.33
CA ALA A 97 59.70 -2.62 -20.42
C ALA A 97 60.46 -3.95 -20.60
N GLU A 98 59.75 -5.04 -20.87
CA GLU A 98 60.32 -6.40 -20.96
C GLU A 98 60.73 -6.79 -22.39
N ILE A 99 60.10 -6.22 -23.42
CA ILE A 99 60.31 -6.59 -24.83
C ILE A 99 60.74 -5.36 -25.64
N ASP A 100 61.94 -5.42 -26.23
CA ASP A 100 62.40 -4.41 -27.21
C ASP A 100 61.36 -4.23 -28.34
N PRO A 101 60.76 -3.04 -28.51
CA PRO A 101 59.77 -2.77 -29.57
C PRO A 101 60.31 -3.00 -31.00
N ARG A 102 61.63 -3.03 -31.20
CA ARG A 102 62.26 -3.31 -32.50
C ARG A 102 62.29 -4.81 -32.83
N ARG A 103 61.98 -5.69 -31.86
CA ARG A 103 62.04 -7.14 -32.03
C ARG A 103 60.83 -7.62 -32.84
N ARG A 104 61.09 -8.27 -33.99
CA ARG A 104 60.04 -8.89 -34.82
C ARG A 104 59.16 -9.80 -33.96
N GLY A 105 57.88 -9.43 -33.80
CA GLY A 105 56.91 -10.12 -32.95
C GLY A 105 56.50 -9.37 -31.68
N ALA A 106 57.17 -8.28 -31.28
CA ALA A 106 56.78 -7.47 -30.11
C ALA A 106 55.33 -6.96 -30.23
N ASP A 107 54.98 -6.33 -31.36
CA ASP A 107 53.61 -5.90 -31.65
C ASP A 107 52.60 -7.05 -31.69
N VAL A 108 53.03 -8.25 -32.11
CA VAL A 108 52.15 -9.43 -32.14
C VAL A 108 51.79 -9.84 -30.71
N ILE A 109 52.78 -9.95 -29.82
CA ILE A 109 52.58 -10.26 -28.39
C ILE A 109 51.73 -9.17 -27.73
N LYS A 110 52.01 -7.89 -28.01
CA LYS A 110 51.26 -6.75 -27.47
C LYS A 110 49.79 -6.81 -27.88
N ASN A 111 49.51 -7.05 -29.15
CA ASN A 111 48.15 -7.14 -29.68
C ASN A 111 47.42 -8.41 -29.24
N THR A 112 48.09 -9.57 -29.10
CA THR A 112 47.45 -10.78 -28.53
C THR A 112 47.12 -10.60 -27.06
N LEU A 113 48.00 -10.02 -26.24
CA LEU A 113 47.72 -9.78 -24.83
C LEU A 113 46.58 -8.75 -24.64
N LEU A 114 46.57 -7.67 -25.43
CA LEU A 114 45.47 -6.70 -25.40
C LEU A 114 44.13 -7.29 -25.87
N SER A 115 44.12 -8.11 -26.93
CA SER A 115 42.89 -8.74 -27.40
C SER A 115 42.37 -9.83 -26.45
N LEU A 116 43.26 -10.61 -25.84
CA LEU A 116 42.92 -11.54 -24.77
C LEU A 116 42.31 -10.82 -23.56
N GLN A 117 42.90 -9.70 -23.11
CA GLN A 117 42.33 -8.89 -22.04
C GLN A 117 40.90 -8.45 -22.39
N THR A 118 40.69 -7.81 -23.55
CA THR A 118 39.34 -7.37 -23.96
C THR A 118 38.33 -8.51 -24.11
N ARG A 119 38.80 -9.75 -24.33
CA ARG A 119 37.95 -10.95 -24.34
C ARG A 119 37.62 -11.44 -22.94
N CYS A 120 38.56 -11.36 -21.99
CA CYS A 120 38.29 -11.63 -20.58
C CYS A 120 37.30 -10.60 -20.02
N ASP A 121 37.56 -9.30 -20.21
CA ASP A 121 36.68 -8.20 -19.77
C ASP A 121 35.23 -8.41 -20.27
N LEU A 122 35.09 -8.76 -21.56
CA LEU A 122 33.79 -9.02 -22.18
C LEU A 122 33.11 -10.27 -21.61
N LEU A 123 33.84 -11.37 -21.41
CA LEU A 123 33.30 -12.61 -20.84
C LEU A 123 32.91 -12.45 -19.36
N GLU A 124 33.64 -11.64 -18.59
CA GLU A 124 33.29 -11.35 -17.20
C GLU A 124 32.02 -10.49 -17.13
N HIS A 125 31.92 -9.42 -17.93
CA HIS A 125 30.68 -8.64 -18.07
C HIS A 125 29.50 -9.48 -18.61
N GLU A 126 29.75 -10.45 -19.49
CA GLU A 126 28.71 -11.36 -19.98
C GLU A 126 28.22 -12.31 -18.87
N ASN A 127 29.14 -12.94 -18.14
CA ASN A 127 28.79 -13.85 -17.03
C ASN A 127 28.08 -13.14 -15.88
N ASP A 128 28.56 -11.96 -15.46
CA ASP A 128 27.93 -11.20 -14.39
C ASP A 128 26.54 -10.68 -14.79
N GLY A 129 26.35 -10.28 -16.05
CA GLY A 129 25.03 -9.84 -16.51
C GLY A 129 24.02 -10.98 -16.67
N LEU A 130 24.47 -12.17 -17.10
CA LEU A 130 23.66 -13.38 -17.09
C LEU A 130 23.26 -13.80 -15.66
N ARG A 131 24.21 -13.74 -14.70
CA ARG A 131 23.95 -13.96 -13.27
C ARG A 131 22.96 -12.97 -12.68
N TYR A 132 23.12 -11.67 -12.95
CA TYR A 132 22.22 -10.62 -12.48
C TYR A 132 20.80 -10.78 -13.04
N SER A 133 20.70 -11.08 -14.34
CA SER A 133 19.42 -11.39 -14.99
C SER A 133 18.74 -12.61 -14.38
N LEU A 134 19.51 -13.63 -13.98
CA LEU A 134 19.00 -14.84 -13.34
C LEU A 134 18.48 -14.58 -11.92
N ASP A 135 19.18 -13.80 -11.08
CA ASP A 135 18.70 -13.39 -9.75
C ASP A 135 17.38 -12.61 -9.84
N LEU A 136 17.27 -11.64 -10.76
CA LEU A 136 16.04 -10.90 -11.00
C LEU A 136 14.87 -11.82 -11.38
N LYS A 137 15.11 -12.82 -12.24
CA LYS A 137 14.10 -13.83 -12.60
C LYS A 137 13.77 -14.76 -11.43
N GLN A 138 14.73 -15.17 -10.60
CA GLN A 138 14.46 -16.00 -9.42
C GLN A 138 13.56 -15.25 -8.42
N ARG A 139 13.80 -13.96 -8.20
CA ARG A 139 12.97 -13.10 -7.34
C ARG A 139 11.53 -13.00 -7.84
N ASP A 140 11.31 -12.88 -9.14
CA ASP A 140 9.97 -12.93 -9.76
C ASP A 140 9.20 -14.23 -9.40
N TRP A 141 9.88 -15.38 -9.37
CA TRP A 141 9.28 -16.68 -9.05
C TRP A 141 9.01 -16.87 -7.56
N ASP A 142 9.81 -16.25 -6.70
CA ASP A 142 9.74 -16.38 -5.24
C ASP A 142 8.64 -15.51 -4.59
N ILE A 143 8.45 -14.29 -5.13
CA ILE A 143 7.40 -13.33 -4.72
C ILE A 143 5.98 -13.93 -4.68
N PRO A 144 5.47 -14.64 -5.71
CA PRO A 144 4.10 -15.13 -5.75
C PRO A 144 3.77 -16.24 -4.75
N MET A 145 4.76 -16.87 -4.09
CA MET A 145 4.50 -17.79 -2.97
C MET A 145 4.36 -17.03 -1.65
N LYS A 146 5.42 -16.33 -1.23
CA LYS A 146 5.50 -15.67 0.08
C LYS A 146 4.48 -14.53 0.23
N GLY A 147 4.27 -13.74 -0.83
CA GLY A 147 3.32 -12.61 -0.82
C GLY A 147 1.85 -13.04 -0.70
N LYS A 148 1.45 -14.15 -1.35
CA LYS A 148 0.07 -14.65 -1.27
C LYS A 148 -0.26 -15.21 0.13
N ALA A 149 0.70 -15.89 0.77
CA ALA A 149 0.54 -16.39 2.13
C ALA A 149 0.34 -15.24 3.14
N ALA A 150 1.20 -14.22 3.11
CA ALA A 150 1.09 -13.06 3.99
C ALA A 150 -0.21 -12.25 3.77
N ALA A 151 -0.58 -12.00 2.51
CA ALA A 151 -1.82 -11.31 2.17
C ALA A 151 -3.09 -12.09 2.55
N LYS A 152 -3.02 -13.44 2.59
CA LYS A 152 -4.09 -14.28 3.14
C LYS A 152 -4.17 -14.16 4.66
N ALA A 153 -3.04 -14.31 5.36
CA ALA A 153 -2.99 -14.23 6.82
C ALA A 153 -3.57 -12.90 7.36
N LEU A 154 -3.23 -11.77 6.73
CA LEU A 154 -3.80 -10.46 7.07
C LEU A 154 -5.32 -10.38 6.86
N LYS A 155 -5.86 -11.01 5.80
CA LYS A 155 -7.32 -11.10 5.59
C LYS A 155 -8.00 -11.97 6.64
N ASP A 156 -7.38 -13.09 7.00
CA ASP A 156 -7.93 -14.02 7.99
C ASP A 156 -7.92 -13.40 9.41
N GLN A 157 -6.89 -12.61 9.76
CA GLN A 157 -6.83 -11.79 10.98
C GLN A 157 -7.96 -10.74 11.03
N MET A 158 -8.07 -9.90 10.00
CA MET A 158 -9.14 -8.89 9.88
C MET A 158 -10.54 -9.54 9.96
N ALA A 159 -10.72 -10.73 9.39
CA ALA A 159 -11.97 -11.48 9.47
C ALA A 159 -12.24 -12.08 10.86
N HIS A 160 -11.20 -12.42 11.64
CA HIS A 160 -11.33 -12.85 13.03
C HIS A 160 -11.71 -11.68 13.95
N GLU A 161 -11.01 -10.55 13.85
CA GLU A 161 -11.31 -9.33 14.62
C GLU A 161 -12.74 -8.83 14.36
N ALA A 162 -13.18 -8.82 13.09
CA ALA A 162 -14.55 -8.47 12.72
C ALA A 162 -15.62 -9.49 13.19
N ARG A 163 -15.24 -10.70 13.61
CA ARG A 163 -16.14 -11.66 14.29
C ARG A 163 -16.18 -11.41 15.79
N GLU A 164 -15.04 -11.17 16.42
CA GLU A 164 -14.97 -10.86 17.86
C GLU A 164 -15.69 -9.55 18.19
N GLN A 165 -15.58 -8.53 17.34
CA GLN A 165 -16.35 -7.30 17.52
C GLN A 165 -17.87 -7.58 17.45
N LYS A 166 -18.33 -8.40 16.49
CA LYS A 166 -19.74 -8.77 16.36
C LYS A 166 -20.28 -9.59 17.54
N LYS A 167 -19.44 -10.38 18.22
CA LYS A 167 -19.80 -11.03 19.50
C LYS A 167 -20.03 -9.99 20.58
N LYS A 168 -19.04 -9.11 20.81
CA LYS A 168 -19.09 -8.03 21.81
C LYS A 168 -20.29 -7.10 21.58
N ASP A 169 -20.56 -6.72 20.33
CA ASP A 169 -21.71 -5.88 19.94
C ASP A 169 -23.05 -6.57 20.23
N LYS A 170 -23.12 -7.91 20.16
CA LYS A 170 -24.32 -8.69 20.49
C LYS A 170 -24.48 -8.83 22.01
N GLU A 171 -23.42 -9.21 22.70
CA GLU A 171 -23.38 -9.35 24.16
C GLU A 171 -23.74 -8.03 24.85
N ALA A 172 -23.24 -6.90 24.36
CA ALA A 172 -23.61 -5.57 24.83
C ALA A 172 -25.12 -5.29 24.68
N LYS A 173 -25.71 -5.61 23.51
CA LYS A 173 -27.15 -5.44 23.25
C LYS A 173 -28.02 -6.36 24.10
N ASP A 174 -27.59 -7.60 24.32
CA ASP A 174 -28.34 -8.55 25.14
C ASP A 174 -28.20 -8.22 26.64
N ALA A 175 -27.06 -7.68 27.09
CA ALA A 175 -26.89 -7.10 28.42
C ALA A 175 -27.72 -5.82 28.63
N GLU A 176 -27.83 -4.95 27.62
CA GLU A 176 -28.68 -3.75 27.65
C GLU A 176 -30.16 -4.12 27.81
N LYS A 177 -30.64 -5.10 27.03
CA LYS A 177 -31.99 -5.66 27.19
C LYS A 177 -32.18 -6.26 28.59
N ALA A 178 -31.19 -6.98 29.11
CA ALA A 178 -31.26 -7.58 30.44
C ALA A 178 -31.32 -6.54 31.57
N LYS A 179 -30.67 -5.38 31.42
CA LYS A 179 -30.84 -4.24 32.34
C LYS A 179 -32.26 -3.68 32.25
N LYS A 180 -32.69 -3.26 31.07
CA LYS A 180 -34.06 -2.73 30.83
C LYS A 180 -35.16 -3.67 31.32
N ALA A 181 -34.98 -4.98 31.20
CA ALA A 181 -35.91 -6.00 31.70
C ALA A 181 -35.89 -6.19 33.24
N LYS A 182 -34.80 -5.83 33.94
CA LYS A 182 -34.75 -5.75 35.41
C LYS A 182 -35.38 -4.45 35.89
N ASP A 183 -35.05 -3.33 35.26
CA ASP A 183 -35.56 -2.00 35.63
C ASP A 183 -37.09 -1.97 35.52
N ALA A 184 -37.64 -2.46 34.39
CA ALA A 184 -39.08 -2.60 34.16
C ALA A 184 -39.78 -3.69 35.00
N LYS A 185 -39.05 -4.52 35.76
CA LYS A 185 -39.61 -5.38 36.81
C LYS A 185 -39.67 -4.65 38.14
N ALA A 186 -38.57 -4.03 38.56
CA ALA A 186 -38.51 -3.24 39.79
C ALA A 186 -39.55 -2.11 39.81
N GLU A 187 -39.80 -1.45 38.67
CA GLU A 187 -40.85 -0.43 38.55
C GLU A 187 -42.28 -1.00 38.67
N LYS A 188 -42.54 -2.19 38.13
CA LYS A 188 -43.82 -2.90 38.33
C LYS A 188 -44.01 -3.31 39.78
N GLU A 189 -42.95 -3.78 40.45
CA GLU A 189 -42.97 -4.17 41.85
C GLU A 189 -43.25 -2.96 42.76
N ARG A 190 -42.64 -1.79 42.49
CA ARG A 190 -42.98 -0.51 43.15
C ARG A 190 -44.44 -0.09 42.93
N CYS A 191 -44.89 -0.07 41.67
CA CYS A 191 -46.26 0.30 41.33
C CYS A 191 -47.30 -0.64 41.98
N ASN A 192 -46.95 -1.91 42.20
CA ASN A 192 -47.80 -2.87 42.90
C ASN A 192 -47.78 -2.69 44.42
N SER A 193 -46.64 -2.40 45.04
CA SER A 193 -46.56 -2.16 46.49
C SER A 193 -47.26 -0.84 46.89
N GLU A 194 -47.11 0.22 46.09
CA GLU A 194 -47.86 1.47 46.26
C GLU A 194 -49.39 1.24 46.21
N LYS A 195 -49.87 0.45 45.24
CA LYS A 195 -51.29 0.08 45.14
C LYS A 195 -51.76 -0.72 46.35
N ALA A 196 -50.96 -1.67 46.85
CA ALA A 196 -51.29 -2.44 48.04
C ALA A 196 -51.41 -1.55 49.30
N ILE A 197 -50.50 -0.59 49.46
CA ILE A 197 -50.52 0.39 50.57
C ILE A 197 -51.76 1.31 50.47
N GLN A 198 -52.13 1.76 49.27
CA GLN A 198 -53.36 2.56 49.08
C GLN A 198 -54.65 1.78 49.35
N LEU A 199 -54.65 0.45 49.14
CA LEU A 199 -55.84 -0.39 49.29
C LEU A 199 -56.10 -0.72 50.76
N SER A 200 -55.06 -1.00 51.56
CA SER A 200 -55.20 -1.21 53.01
C SER A 200 -55.71 0.03 53.75
N GLN A 201 -55.28 1.23 53.34
CA GLN A 201 -55.73 2.50 53.93
C GLN A 201 -57.22 2.80 53.70
N LYS A 202 -57.86 2.23 52.67
CA LYS A 202 -59.28 2.46 52.35
C LYS A 202 -60.26 1.51 53.07
N GLY A 203 -59.74 0.56 53.87
CA GLY A 203 -60.49 -0.55 54.48
C GLY A 203 -61.49 -0.23 55.62
N LYS A 204 -62.06 0.99 55.71
CA LYS A 204 -63.08 1.34 56.73
C LYS A 204 -64.18 2.28 56.22
N ARG A 205 -65.10 1.78 55.37
CA ARG A 205 -66.42 2.40 55.12
C ARG A 205 -67.53 1.35 55.06
N LYS A 206 -68.76 1.75 55.42
CA LYS A 206 -69.94 0.86 55.57
C LYS A 206 -70.38 0.23 54.24
N ALA A 207 -70.99 -0.95 54.33
CA ALA A 207 -71.70 -1.59 53.23
C ALA A 207 -73.19 -1.15 53.20
N SER A 208 -73.70 -0.80 52.01
CA SER A 208 -75.14 -0.80 51.69
C SER A 208 -75.39 -0.64 50.18
N GLN A 209 -76.57 -1.11 49.75
CA GLN A 209 -77.20 -1.00 48.42
C GLN A 209 -76.73 -1.96 47.31
N ALA A 210 -77.64 -2.20 46.34
CA ALA A 210 -77.65 -3.37 45.45
C ALA A 210 -78.41 -3.11 44.12
N ALA A 211 -78.32 -4.10 43.20
CA ALA A 211 -78.97 -4.19 41.89
C ALA A 211 -78.43 -3.22 40.80
N PRO A 212 -78.69 -3.47 39.48
CA PRO A 212 -79.36 -4.62 38.86
C PRO A 212 -78.52 -5.40 37.81
N CYS A 213 -79.07 -6.51 37.33
CA CYS A 213 -78.67 -7.27 36.14
C CYS A 213 -79.77 -7.15 35.06
N PRO A 214 -79.60 -7.63 33.80
CA PRO A 214 -78.38 -7.87 33.00
C PRO A 214 -78.48 -7.16 31.61
N ASN A 215 -77.56 -7.43 30.66
CA ASN A 215 -77.95 -7.45 29.23
C ASN A 215 -77.04 -8.31 28.33
N LYS A 216 -77.59 -8.88 27.24
CA LYS A 216 -76.89 -9.72 26.25
C LYS A 216 -77.05 -9.13 24.84
N ARG A 217 -75.95 -8.83 24.12
CA ARG A 217 -75.88 -8.55 22.66
C ARG A 217 -74.40 -8.38 22.25
N GLN A 218 -73.93 -8.69 21.03
CA GLN A 218 -74.32 -9.73 20.06
C GLN A 218 -73.13 -9.98 19.12
N LYS A 219 -72.85 -11.23 18.73
CA LYS A 219 -71.62 -11.58 17.98
C LYS A 219 -71.84 -11.43 16.46
N LYS A 220 -71.42 -10.31 15.85
CA LYS A 220 -71.42 -10.15 14.38
C LYS A 220 -70.27 -10.94 13.74
N ARG A 221 -70.60 -12.09 13.15
CA ARG A 221 -69.91 -12.59 11.94
C ARG A 221 -70.53 -11.89 10.73
N GLY A 222 -69.69 -11.46 9.79
CA GLY A 222 -70.13 -10.98 8.47
C GLY A 222 -69.28 -11.67 7.40
N SER A 223 -69.92 -12.42 6.51
CA SER A 223 -69.26 -13.15 5.43
C SER A 223 -70.21 -13.25 4.25
N ALA A 224 -69.93 -12.48 3.19
CA ALA A 224 -70.59 -12.58 1.90
C ALA A 224 -69.59 -12.21 0.79
N THR A 225 -69.34 -13.17 -0.08
CA THR A 225 -68.73 -13.01 -1.42
C THR A 225 -69.82 -12.56 -2.42
N ALA A 226 -69.60 -12.25 -3.70
CA ALA A 226 -68.48 -12.52 -4.61
C ALA A 226 -68.48 -11.55 -5.83
N ALA A 227 -67.41 -11.60 -6.64
CA ALA A 227 -67.36 -11.30 -8.10
C ALA A 227 -67.70 -9.86 -8.58
N ALA A 228 -67.17 -9.33 -9.68
CA ALA A 228 -66.02 -9.70 -10.55
C ALA A 228 -65.47 -8.38 -11.15
N ALA A 229 -64.15 -8.21 -11.37
CA ALA A 229 -63.44 -8.39 -12.66
C ALA A 229 -64.18 -7.79 -13.87
N ILE A 230 -63.59 -6.99 -14.75
CA ILE A 230 -62.17 -6.77 -15.15
C ILE A 230 -61.98 -5.24 -15.44
N GLU A 231 -60.84 -4.58 -15.76
CA GLU A 231 -59.47 -4.95 -16.17
C GLU A 231 -58.43 -3.82 -15.89
N GLU A 232 -57.13 -4.14 -15.96
CA GLU A 232 -55.91 -3.33 -16.22
C GLU A 232 -55.87 -1.79 -15.99
N ALA A 233 -55.11 -1.37 -14.96
CA ALA A 233 -54.22 -0.18 -15.00
C ALA A 233 -53.19 -0.21 -13.86
N LEU A 234 -51.88 -0.20 -14.17
CA LEU A 234 -50.80 -0.12 -13.18
C LEU A 234 -50.52 1.33 -12.76
N SER A 235 -50.45 1.59 -11.45
CA SER A 235 -49.89 2.84 -10.90
C SER A 235 -49.01 2.55 -9.68
N ALA A 236 -47.91 3.28 -9.55
CA ALA A 236 -46.73 2.82 -8.81
C ALA A 236 -46.54 3.43 -7.41
N ALA A 237 -45.94 2.64 -6.52
CA ALA A 237 -45.35 3.14 -5.28
C ALA A 237 -44.14 4.07 -5.57
N PRO A 238 -43.84 5.05 -4.69
CA PRO A 238 -42.81 6.06 -4.97
C PRO A 238 -41.41 5.46 -5.09
N VAL A 239 -40.75 5.73 -6.21
CA VAL A 239 -39.37 5.29 -6.48
C VAL A 239 -38.38 6.16 -5.68
N CYS A 240 -37.58 5.51 -4.84
CA CYS A 240 -36.49 6.18 -4.12
C CYS A 240 -35.33 6.50 -5.07
N ASN A 241 -35.34 7.71 -5.63
CA ASN A 241 -34.30 8.20 -6.53
C ASN A 241 -33.12 8.82 -5.77
N THR A 242 -31.89 8.50 -6.16
CA THR A 242 -30.71 9.29 -5.80
C THR A 242 -30.64 10.57 -6.66
N ARG A 243 -29.78 11.52 -6.27
CA ARG A 243 -29.64 12.86 -6.90
C ARG A 243 -29.28 12.85 -8.41
N SER A 244 -28.99 11.69 -9.00
CA SER A 244 -28.69 11.50 -10.43
C SER A 244 -29.71 10.61 -11.18
N GLY A 245 -30.88 10.33 -10.60
CA GLY A 245 -32.05 9.82 -11.34
C GLY A 245 -31.94 8.42 -11.95
N ARG A 246 -31.02 7.56 -11.46
CA ARG A 246 -30.81 6.21 -12.00
C ARG A 246 -31.58 5.16 -11.19
N ALA A 247 -32.46 4.40 -11.84
CA ALA A 247 -33.26 3.36 -11.21
C ALA A 247 -32.39 2.23 -10.60
N ILE A 248 -32.70 1.83 -9.37
CA ILE A 248 -32.03 0.75 -8.65
C ILE A 248 -32.91 -0.50 -8.69
N ASN A 249 -32.48 -1.55 -9.38
CA ASN A 249 -33.20 -2.81 -9.41
C ASN A 249 -32.81 -3.67 -8.20
N VAL A 250 -33.62 -3.64 -7.14
CA VAL A 250 -33.35 -4.34 -5.87
C VAL A 250 -33.60 -5.84 -6.02
N PRO A 251 -32.60 -6.72 -5.76
CA PRO A 251 -32.77 -8.16 -5.91
C PRO A 251 -33.77 -8.72 -4.89
N GLY A 252 -34.61 -9.67 -5.31
CA GLY A 252 -35.76 -10.20 -4.56
C GLY A 252 -35.48 -10.95 -3.25
N ARG A 253 -34.25 -10.90 -2.72
CA ARG A 253 -33.94 -11.25 -1.31
C ARG A 253 -34.23 -10.09 -0.34
N PHE A 254 -34.55 -8.91 -0.86
CA PHE A 254 -34.89 -7.68 -0.12
C PHE A 254 -36.20 -7.04 -0.62
N ARG A 255 -37.15 -7.89 -1.06
CA ARG A 255 -38.56 -7.54 -1.27
C ARG A 255 -39.40 -8.27 -0.22
#